data_AF-A0A1G4RTK0-F1
#
_entry.id   AF-A0A1G4RTK0-F1
#
_cell.length_a   1.000
_cell.length_b   1.000
_cell.length_c   1.000
_cell.angle_alpha   90.00
_cell.angle_beta   90.00
_cell.angle_gamma   90.00
#
_symmetry.space_group_name_H-M   'P 1'
#
loop_
_entity.id
_entity.type
_entity.pdbx_description
1 polymer ?
#
loop_
_entity_poly.entity_id
_entity_poly.type
_entity_poly.pdbx_seq_one_letter_code
_entity_poly.pdbx_strand_id
1 'polypeptide(L)' 'MILLCAIEDCYPGSRYELFTSTRSTENIRLYQKLGYKIFDERPVDDELVFVYLEKV' A
#
# COMPACT_ATOMS: atom_id res chain seq x y z
N MET A 1 -2.94 15.52 -8.14
CA MET A 1 -3.88 14.71 -7.34
C MET A 1 -3.55 13.25 -7.59
N ILE A 2 -3.20 12.46 -6.58
CA ILE A 2 -2.96 11.01 -6.74
C ILE A 2 -4.31 10.31 -6.57
N LEU A 3 -4.64 9.33 -7.42
CA LEU A 3 -5.91 8.60 -7.40
C LEU A 3 -6.27 8.06 -6.00
N LEU A 4 -5.26 7.60 -5.24
CA LEU A 4 -5.43 7.09 -3.89
C LEU A 4 -6.01 8.13 -2.92
N CYS A 5 -5.53 9.38 -2.98
CA CYS A 5 -6.06 10.46 -2.14
C CYS A 5 -7.53 10.76 -2.46
N ALA A 6 -7.90 10.72 -3.74
CA ALA A 6 -9.30 10.94 -4.14
C ALA A 6 -10.22 9.82 -3.62
N ILE A 7 -9.74 8.58 -3.56
CA ILE A 7 -10.48 7.46 -2.95
C ILE A 7 -10.63 7.70 -1.44
N GLU A 8 -9.57 8.13 -0.76
CA GLU A 8 -9.62 8.46 0.68
C GLU A 8 -10.62 9.59 0.98
N ASP A 9 -10.69 10.60 0.12
CA ASP A 9 -11.64 11.71 0.25
C ASP A 9 -13.10 11.25 0.05
N CYS A 10 -13.34 10.26 -0.83
CA CYS A 10 -14.67 9.72 -1.08
C CYS A 10 -15.18 8.78 0.03
N TYR A 11 -14.27 8.14 0.79
CA TYR A 11 -14.63 7.11 1.78
C TYR A 11 -14.02 7.33 3.17
N PRO A 12 -14.18 8.53 3.77
CA PRO A 12 -13.52 8.88 5.02
C PRO A 12 -13.87 7.92 6.16
N GLY A 13 -12.89 7.63 7.03
CA GLY A 13 -13.04 6.72 8.17
C GLY A 13 -13.02 5.23 7.83
N SER A 14 -12.75 4.88 6.58
CA SER A 14 -12.53 3.49 6.15
C SER A 14 -11.08 3.05 6.40
N ARG A 15 -10.87 1.75 6.63
CA ARG A 15 -9.54 1.15 6.49
C ARG A 15 -9.23 0.99 5.00
N TYR A 16 -8.13 1.57 4.56
CA TYR A 16 -7.64 1.43 3.19
C TYR A 16 -6.60 0.34 3.14
N GLU A 17 -6.74 -0.57 2.19
CA GLU A 17 -5.81 -1.67 1.97
C GLU A 17 -5.36 -1.69 0.52
N LEU A 18 -4.07 -1.88 0.32
CA LEU A 18 -3.47 -2.02 -0.99
C LEU A 18 -2.30 -3.01 -0.94
N PHE A 19 -1.94 -3.58 -2.08
CA PHE A 19 -0.76 -4.42 -2.20
C PHE A 19 0.12 -3.96 -3.35
N THR A 20 1.42 -4.23 -3.23
CA THR A 20 2.43 -3.98 -4.25
C THR A 20 3.48 -5.10 -4.21
N SER A 21 4.46 -5.10 -5.11
CA SER A 21 5.61 -5.99 -5.01
C SER A 21 6.77 -5.33 -4.25
N THR A 22 7.66 -6.13 -3.64
CA THR A 22 8.94 -5.67 -3.05
C THR A 22 9.85 -4.95 -4.05
N ARG A 23 9.69 -5.22 -5.35
CA ARG A 23 10.44 -4.55 -6.43
C ARG A 23 10.01 -3.08 -6.60
N SER A 24 8.78 -2.76 -6.25
CA SER A 24 8.23 -1.40 -6.33
C SER A 24 8.59 -0.56 -5.10
N THR A 25 9.88 -0.47 -4.79
CA THR A 25 10.39 0.22 -3.59
C THR A 25 9.98 1.69 -3.50
N GLU A 26 9.84 2.37 -4.64
CA GLU A 26 9.35 3.75 -4.70
C GLU A 26 7.88 3.87 -4.28
N ASN A 27 7.03 2.92 -4.70
CA ASN A 27 5.63 2.86 -4.29
C ASN A 27 5.50 2.61 -2.78
N ILE A 28 6.28 1.67 -2.24
CA ILE A 28 6.29 1.39 -0.80
C ILE A 28 6.64 2.65 -0.01
N ARG A 29 7.71 3.37 -0.42
CA ARG A 29 8.10 4.64 0.23
C ARG A 29 7.03 5.72 0.10
N LEU A 30 6.37 5.82 -1.06
CA LEU A 30 5.27 6.76 -1.27
C LEU A 30 4.11 6.47 -0.31
N TYR A 31 3.65 5.22 -0.24
CA TYR A 31 2.55 4.83 0.62
C TYR A 31 2.88 5.03 2.11
N GLN A 32 4.09 4.69 2.53
CA GLN A 32 4.57 4.97 3.89
C GLN A 32 4.55 6.47 4.23
N LYS A 33 4.95 7.34 3.30
CA LYS A 33 4.84 8.80 3.47
C LYS A 33 3.39 9.28 3.55
N LEU A 34 2.46 8.58 2.90
CA LEU A 34 1.01 8.86 2.95
C LEU A 34 0.32 8.31 4.21
N GLY A 35 1.07 7.66 5.10
CA GLY A 35 0.59 7.14 6.39
C GLY A 35 0.22 5.65 6.38
N TYR A 36 0.43 4.95 5.26
CA TYR A 36 0.21 3.51 5.19
C TYR A 36 1.32 2.75 5.90
N LYS A 37 0.99 1.61 6.51
CA LYS A 37 1.92 0.71 7.19
C LYS A 37 1.85 -0.67 6.56
N ILE A 38 3.01 -1.30 6.39
CA ILE A 38 3.07 -2.69 5.97
C ILE A 38 2.49 -3.54 7.10
N PHE A 39 1.55 -4.42 6.78
CA PHE A 39 0.94 -5.32 7.75
C PHE A 39 1.04 -6.80 7.36
N ASP A 40 1.35 -7.11 6.09
CA ASP A 40 1.54 -8.48 5.62
C ASP A 40 2.53 -8.52 4.43
N GLU A 41 3.26 -9.63 4.32
CA GLU A 41 4.17 -9.92 3.21
C GLU A 41 4.00 -11.38 2.78
N ARG A 42 3.74 -11.61 1.50
CA ARG A 42 3.47 -12.94 0.95
C ARG A 42 4.40 -13.25 -0.21
N PRO A 43 5.31 -14.25 -0.09
CA PRO A 43 6.08 -14.72 -1.22
C PRO A 43 5.14 -15.40 -2.23
N VAL A 44 5.28 -15.03 -3.50
CA VAL A 44 4.57 -15.64 -4.64
C VAL A 44 5.45 -16.71 -5.27
N ASP A 45 6.74 -16.40 -5.44
CA ASP A 45 7.80 -17.28 -5.92
C ASP A 45 9.16 -16.79 -5.36
N ASP A 46 10.26 -17.40 -5.82
CA ASP A 46 11.62 -17.07 -5.36
C ASP A 46 12.07 -15.64 -5.69
N GLU A 47 11.39 -14.93 -6.59
CA GLU A 47 11.77 -13.59 -7.06
C GLU A 47 10.76 -12.49 -6.70
N LEU A 48 9.53 -12.86 -6.34
CA LEU A 48 8.43 -11.93 -6.12
C LEU A 48 7.77 -12.12 -4.75
N VAL A 49 7.78 -11.04 -3.96
CA VAL A 49 7.05 -10.95 -2.70
C VAL A 49 6.02 -9.83 -2.81
N PHE A 50 4.76 -10.14 -2.52
CA PHE A 50 3.73 -9.13 -2.35
C PHE A 50 3.82 -8.52 -0.95
N VAL A 51 3.77 -7.19 -0.90
CA VAL A 51 3.74 -6.38 0.31
C VAL A 51 2.37 -5.75 0.40
N TYR A 52 1.67 -5.97 1.50
CA TYR A 52 0.36 -5.42 1.77
C TYR A 52 0.50 -4.26 2.76
N LEU A 53 -0.18 -3.16 2.47
CA LEU A 53 -0.16 -1.95 3.27
C LEU A 53 -1.57 -1.52 3.65
N GLU A 54 -1.71 -1.02 4.87
CA GLU A 54 -2.96 -0.53 5.43
C GLU A 54 -2.83 0.92 5.94
N LYS A 55 -3.93 1.67 5.87
CA LYS A 55 -4.09 2.96 6.57
C LYS A 55 -5.44 2.96 7.28
N VAL A 56 -5.43 3.27 8.57
CA VAL A 56 -6.59 3.32 9.47
C VAL A 56 -6.88 4.77 9.85
#